data_AF-A0A7Y4RCR3-F1
#
_entry.id   AF-A0A7Y4RCR3-F1
#
_cell.length_a   1.000
_cell.length_b   1.000
_cell.length_c   1.000
_cell.angle_alpha   90.00
_cell.angle_beta   90.00
_cell.angle_gamma   90.00
#
_symmetry.space_group_name_H-M   'P 1'
#
loop_
_entity.id
_entity.type
_entity.pdbx_description
1 polymer ?
#
loop_
_entity_poly.entity_id
_entity_poly.type
_entity_poly.pdbx_seq_one_letter_code
_entity_poly.pdbx_strand_id
1 'polypeptide(L)'
;MEILAEGTQLLGDKGVAALGAGLGVGFTVIGAAKGIGHLAGNSVESMARQPEAGGRIFVSMLLAAALIEGFTFFAIVVCQGLSDFLKAGS
;
A
#
# COMPACT_ATOMS: atom_id res chain seq x y z
N MET A 1 -17.07 29.60 19.46
CA MET A 1 -17.87 28.39 19.22
C MET A 1 -17.35 27.62 18.01
N GLU A 2 -16.94 28.31 16.94
CA GLU A 2 -16.45 27.72 15.67
C GLU A 2 -15.18 26.86 15.81
N ILE A 3 -14.12 27.36 16.47
CA ILE A 3 -12.90 26.58 16.78
C ILE A 3 -13.18 25.30 17.59
N LEU A 4 -14.16 25.35 18.51
CA LEU A 4 -14.53 24.18 19.32
C LEU A 4 -15.29 23.13 18.49
N ALA A 5 -16.04 23.58 17.48
CA ALA A 5 -16.72 22.70 16.53
C ALA A 5 -15.72 22.01 15.58
N GLU A 6 -14.77 22.77 15.02
CA GLU A 6 -13.70 22.21 14.17
C GLU A 6 -12.81 21.22 14.94
N GLY A 7 -12.46 21.55 16.19
CA GLY A 7 -11.68 20.66 17.06
C GLY A 7 -12.40 19.34 17.41
N THR A 8 -13.73 19.37 17.54
CA THR A 8 -14.53 18.16 17.78
C THR A 8 -14.59 17.26 16.55
N GLN A 9 -14.59 17.83 15.33
CA GLN A 9 -14.57 17.04 14.09
C GLN A 9 -13.24 16.32 13.86
N LEU A 10 -12.11 16.92 14.28
CA LEU A 10 -10.78 16.32 14.19
C LEU A 10 -10.54 15.21 15.22
N LEU A 11 -11.11 15.32 16.42
CA LEU A 11 -10.94 14.33 17.50
C LEU A 11 -12.12 13.36 17.64
N GLY A 12 -13.20 13.56 16.89
CA GLY A 12 -14.35 12.66 16.83
C GLY A 12 -14.13 11.47 15.88
N ASP A 13 -15.12 10.59 15.78
CA ASP A 13 -15.07 9.31 15.04
C ASP A 13 -14.54 9.45 13.60
N LYS A 14 -14.91 10.53 12.90
CA LYS A 14 -14.48 10.81 11.52
C LYS A 14 -13.00 11.16 11.42
N GLY A 15 -12.47 11.91 12.37
CA GLY A 15 -11.05 12.30 12.42
C GLY A 15 -10.14 11.10 12.74
N VAL A 16 -10.54 10.26 13.70
CA VAL A 16 -9.82 9.02 14.04
C VAL A 16 -9.86 8.02 12.88
N ALA A 17 -11.00 7.88 12.20
CA ALA A 17 -11.13 7.02 11.02
C ALA A 17 -10.28 7.49 9.83
N ALA A 18 -10.13 8.81 9.63
CA ALA A 18 -9.25 9.36 8.61
C ALA A 18 -7.76 9.13 8.93
N LEU A 19 -7.37 9.32 10.20
CA LEU A 19 -6.01 9.06 10.68
C LEU A 19 -5.62 7.59 10.54
N GLY A 20 -6.50 6.68 10.96
CA GLY A 20 -6.27 5.22 10.84
C GLY A 20 -6.11 4.77 9.40
N ALA A 21 -6.93 5.31 8.48
CA ALA A 21 -6.83 5.02 7.06
C ALA A 21 -5.51 5.54 6.45
N GLY A 22 -5.14 6.79 6.75
CA GLY A 22 -3.88 7.38 6.29
C GLY A 22 -2.65 6.59 6.75
N LEU A 23 -2.62 6.19 8.02
CA LEU A 23 -1.55 5.35 8.57
C LEU A 23 -1.54 3.95 7.94
N GLY A 24 -2.71 3.32 7.79
CA GLY A 24 -2.84 2.00 7.16
C GLY A 24 -2.34 1.98 5.72
N VAL A 25 -2.73 2.96 4.91
CA VAL A 25 -2.24 3.13 3.54
C VAL A 25 -0.73 3.40 3.55
N GLY A 26 -0.24 4.30 4.41
CA GLY A 26 1.18 4.63 4.51
C GLY A 26 2.06 3.41 4.79
N PHE A 27 1.70 2.60 5.79
CA PHE A 27 2.44 1.38 6.11
C PHE A 27 2.36 0.33 5.00
N THR A 28 1.20 0.19 4.35
CA THR A 28 1.03 -0.72 3.22
C THR A 28 1.96 -0.35 2.07
N VAL A 29 2.02 0.93 1.70
CA VAL A 29 2.90 1.42 0.63
C VAL A 29 4.38 1.24 0.97
N ILE A 30 4.80 1.50 2.21
CA ILE A 30 6.19 1.28 2.65
C ILE A 30 6.56 -0.20 2.54
N GLY A 31 5.68 -1.10 2.98
CA GLY A 31 5.88 -2.55 2.87
C GLY A 31 6.01 -3.00 1.42
N ALA A 32 5.10 -2.54 0.56
CA ALA A 32 5.11 -2.85 -0.86
C ALA A 32 6.37 -2.34 -1.56
N ALA A 33 6.75 -1.09 -1.34
CA ALA A 33 7.95 -0.47 -1.92
C ALA A 33 9.22 -1.25 -1.57
N LYS A 34 9.34 -1.70 -0.31
CA LYS A 34 10.46 -2.56 0.10
C LYS A 34 10.44 -3.92 -0.58
N GLY A 35 9.27 -4.56 -0.67
CA GLY A 35 9.11 -5.86 -1.29
C GLY A 35 9.46 -5.85 -2.78
N ILE A 36 8.85 -4.93 -3.54
CA ILE A 36 9.08 -4.81 -4.98
C ILE A 36 10.50 -4.34 -5.30
N GLY A 37 11.05 -3.41 -4.51
CA GLY A 37 12.42 -2.92 -4.69
C GLY A 37 13.46 -4.04 -4.52
N HIS A 38 13.29 -4.88 -3.49
CA HIS A 38 14.16 -6.04 -3.27
C HIS A 38 14.02 -7.08 -4.39
N LEU A 39 12.79 -7.40 -4.80
CA LEU A 39 12.51 -8.32 -5.90
C LEU A 39 13.16 -7.83 -7.21
N ALA A 40 12.97 -6.56 -7.57
CA ALA A 40 13.51 -5.97 -8.78
C ALA A 40 15.04 -5.94 -8.75
N GLY A 41 15.65 -5.52 -7.63
CA GLY A 41 17.11 -5.50 -7.47
C GLY A 41 17.74 -6.88 -7.67
N ASN A 42 17.21 -7.91 -6.99
CA ASN A 42 17.71 -9.28 -7.12
C ASN A 42 17.50 -9.84 -8.54
N SER A 43 16.40 -9.47 -9.19
CA SER A 43 16.11 -9.89 -10.56
C SER A 43 17.11 -9.29 -11.54
N VAL A 44 17.42 -8.00 -11.42
CA VAL A 44 18.43 -7.32 -12.25
C VAL A 44 19.82 -7.93 -12.05
N GLU A 45 20.24 -8.16 -10.80
CA GLU A 45 21.52 -8.81 -10.51
C GLU A 45 21.59 -10.24 -11.08
N SER A 46 20.49 -11.00 -10.98
CA SER A 46 20.42 -12.36 -11.53
C SER A 46 20.50 -12.37 -13.05
N MET A 47 19.82 -11.43 -13.73
CA MET A 47 19.90 -11.27 -15.19
C MET A 47 21.30 -10.88 -15.64
N ALA A 48 22.00 -10.03 -14.88
CA ALA A 48 23.39 -9.65 -15.18
C ALA A 48 24.36 -10.82 -15.04
N ARG A 49 24.15 -11.73 -14.07
CA ARG A 49 24.97 -12.92 -13.86
C ARG A 49 24.67 -14.05 -14.85
N GLN A 50 23.44 -14.14 -15.33
CA GLN A 50 22.97 -15.22 -16.22
C GLN A 50 22.14 -14.63 -17.37
N PRO A 51 22.79 -13.99 -18.35
CA PRO A 51 22.10 -13.31 -19.44
C PRO A 51 21.26 -14.28 -20.29
N GLU A 52 21.66 -15.55 -20.41
CA GLU A 52 20.93 -16.58 -21.16
C GLU A 52 19.57 -16.91 -20.52
N ALA A 53 19.46 -16.73 -19.19
CA ALA A 53 18.23 -16.93 -18.45
C ALA A 53 17.40 -15.64 -18.28
N GLY A 54 17.87 -14.51 -18.80
CA GLY A 54 17.33 -13.18 -18.50
C GLY A 54 15.83 -13.05 -18.77
N GLY A 55 15.36 -13.55 -19.92
CA GLY A 55 13.93 -13.54 -20.26
C GLY A 55 13.06 -14.33 -19.27
N ARG A 56 13.54 -15.50 -18.81
CA ARG A 56 12.81 -16.31 -17.82
C ARG A 56 12.79 -15.66 -16.44
N ILE A 57 13.90 -15.03 -16.04
CA ILE A 57 13.99 -14.28 -14.78
C ILE A 57 13.01 -13.11 -14.81
N PHE A 58 12.97 -12.34 -15.91
CA PHE A 58 12.07 -11.21 -16.07
C PHE A 58 10.59 -11.62 -16.00
N VAL A 59 10.19 -12.72 -16.65
CA VAL A 59 8.81 -13.24 -16.56
C VAL A 59 8.47 -13.65 -15.11
N SER A 60 9.39 -14.33 -14.43
CA SER A 60 9.21 -14.75 -13.04
C SER A 60 9.08 -13.54 -12.11
N MET A 61 9.88 -12.49 -12.33
CA MET A 61 9.80 -11.21 -11.63
C MET A 61 8.44 -10.54 -11.85
N LEU A 62 7.94 -10.49 -13.09
CA LEU A 62 6.64 -9.90 -13.42
C LEU A 62 5.48 -10.62 -12.72
N LEU A 63 5.52 -11.95 -12.64
CA LEU A 63 4.51 -12.73 -11.91
C LEU A 63 4.53 -12.42 -10.41
N ALA A 64 5.73 -12.40 -9.82
CA ALA A 64 5.88 -12.05 -8.41
C ALA A 64 5.48 -10.59 -8.12
N ALA A 65 5.85 -9.66 -9.01
CA ALA A 65 5.47 -8.26 -8.92
C ALA A 65 3.95 -8.09 -9.00
N ALA A 66 3.29 -8.78 -9.93
CA ALA A 66 1.82 -8.74 -10.06
C ALA A 66 1.11 -9.24 -8.80
N LEU A 67 1.65 -10.25 -8.12
CA LEU A 67 1.11 -10.73 -6.83
C LEU A 67 1.31 -9.71 -5.70
N ILE A 68 2.49 -9.07 -5.63
CA ILE A 68 2.77 -8.00 -4.67
C ILE A 68 1.80 -6.82 -4.90
N GLU A 69 1.66 -6.37 -6.14
CA GLU A 69 0.78 -5.26 -6.51
C GLU A 69 -0.69 -5.60 -6.23
N GLY A 70 -1.14 -6.82 -6.57
CA GLY A 70 -2.51 -7.26 -6.33
C GLY A 70 -2.89 -7.22 -4.84
N PHE A 71 -2.04 -7.76 -3.97
CA PHE A 71 -2.26 -7.71 -2.52
C PHE A 71 -2.15 -6.29 -1.96
N THR A 72 -1.17 -5.50 -2.43
CA THR A 72 -0.96 -4.12 -2.00
C THR A 72 -2.17 -3.25 -2.32
N PHE A 73 -2.66 -3.33 -3.57
CA PHE A 73 -3.83 -2.59 -4.00
C PHE A 73 -5.07 -2.98 -3.20
N PHE A 74 -5.28 -4.28 -2.98
CA PHE A 74 -6.38 -4.76 -2.13
C PHE A 74 -6.32 -4.19 -0.71
N ALA A 75 -5.15 -4.20 -0.08
CA ALA A 75 -4.96 -3.65 1.26
C ALA A 75 -5.25 -2.14 1.32
N ILE A 76 -4.78 -1.36 0.33
CA ILE A 76 -5.08 0.08 0.23
C ILE A 76 -6.59 0.32 0.11
N VAL A 77 -7.27 -0.44 -0.75
CA VAL A 77 -8.73 -0.36 -0.92
C VAL A 77 -9.46 -0.68 0.37
N VAL A 78 -9.02 -1.70 1.13
CA VAL A 78 -9.61 -2.03 2.44
C VAL A 78 -9.39 -0.92 3.46
N CYS A 79 -8.19 -0.34 3.54
CA CYS A 79 -7.92 0.80 4.43
C CYS A 79 -8.84 1.99 4.12
N GLN A 80 -9.03 2.30 2.84
CA GLN A 80 -9.89 3.40 2.42
C GLN A 80 -11.38 3.08 2.62
N GLY A 81 -11.83 1.89 2.21
CA GLY A 81 -13.21 1.46 2.34
C GLY A 81 -13.67 1.36 3.80
N LEU A 82 -12.77 0.95 4.71
CA LEU A 82 -13.03 0.99 6.15
C LEU A 82 -13.25 2.43 6.65
N SER A 83 -12.43 3.38 6.20
CA SER A 83 -12.59 4.81 6.54
C SER A 83 -13.96 5.33 6.10
N ASP A 84 -14.38 4.96 4.89
CA ASP A 84 -15.61 5.46 4.29
C ASP A 84 -16.85 4.83 4.95
N PHE A 85 -16.78 3.54 5.32
CA PHE A 85 -17.82 2.87 6.10
C PHE A 85 -18.06 3.54 7.46
N LEU A 86 -16.98 3.86 8.19
CA LEU A 86 -17.08 4.51 9.51
C LEU A 86 -17.66 5.93 9.41
N LYS A 87 -17.36 6.65 8.32
CA LYS A 87 -17.92 7.99 8.06
C LYS A 87 -19.39 7.97 7.64
N ALA A 88 -19.85 6.91 6.98
CA ALA A 88 -21.22 6.78 6.50
C ALA A 88 -22.22 6.42 7.61
N GLY A 89 -21.75 5.78 8.69
CA GLY A 89 -22.56 5.40 9.85
C GLY A 89 -22.68 6.47 10.95
N SER A 90 -22.04 7.64 10.78
CA SER A 90 -21.97 8.75 11.77
C SER A 90 -22.47 10.07 11.20
#